data_AF-V5YPJ6-F1
#
_entry.id   AF-V5YPJ6-F1
#
_cell.length_a   1.000
_cell.length_b   1.000
_cell.length_c   1.000
_cell.angle_alpha   90.00
_cell.angle_beta   90.00
_cell.angle_gamma   90.00
#
_symmetry.space_group_name_H-M   'P 1'
#
loop_
_entity.id
_entity.type
_entity.pdbx_description
1 polymer ?
#
loop_
_entity_poly.entity_id
_entity_poly.type
_entity_poly.pdbx_seq_one_letter_code
_entity_poly.pdbx_strand_id
1 'polypeptide(L)'
;MPAHHLDRSRVLFVSATDLTLLAGPHAEKFWERVRARAIPHYFAGAVSNLDGQNEARDLAWTASDNHVVALGDVAANACKAQGIAHEVFPDPETTDSGVWALIDRDLDSLASRLPLDGPRYEAIRDQLVHLGYKREWDWAYSVSPPGSAEDFACQAIWIICCSGFRAQAARVIEEKVLAALADGRSATEVFPRSGKGRAIDKIWGNRDRYFAEFSDLVARNASAEEVIKWVATAKIPYVGGGILRYHFAKNLGISCAKPDRHLARLAGVPEDDDPEKNFHAVMAICQQLADATNEKVGAVDLVLWRACNLGILKSRETEAYTRK
;
A
#
# COMPACT_ATOMS: atom_id res chain seq x y z
N MET A 1 36.66 -42.75 22.35
CA MET A 1 36.58 -41.31 22.02
C MET A 1 35.36 -40.74 22.73
N PRO A 2 35.45 -39.65 23.49
CA PRO A 2 34.29 -39.12 24.19
C PRO A 2 33.34 -38.43 23.20
N ALA A 3 32.05 -38.68 23.36
CA ALA A 3 31.00 -37.99 22.62
C ALA A 3 30.99 -36.52 23.03
N HIS A 4 31.29 -35.62 22.09
CA HIS A 4 31.09 -34.19 22.27
C HIS A 4 29.59 -33.92 22.35
N HIS A 5 29.11 -33.52 23.53
CA HIS A 5 27.81 -32.87 23.68
C HIS A 5 27.84 -31.57 22.87
N LEU A 6 27.15 -31.55 21.73
CA LEU A 6 26.87 -30.32 20.99
C LEU A 6 25.72 -29.59 21.66
N ASP A 7 26.01 -28.39 22.11
CA ASP A 7 25.07 -27.40 22.65
C ASP A 7 23.96 -27.08 21.62
N ARG A 8 22.70 -27.13 22.07
CA ARG A 8 21.49 -26.91 21.27
C ARG A 8 21.20 -25.43 20.96
N SER A 9 22.08 -24.52 21.37
CA SER A 9 21.89 -23.06 21.25
C SER A 9 22.36 -22.43 19.92
N ARG A 10 22.71 -23.23 18.90
CA ARG A 10 23.41 -22.73 17.70
C ARG A 10 22.52 -22.74 16.46
N VAL A 11 22.35 -21.56 15.85
CA VAL A 11 21.76 -21.41 14.51
C VAL A 11 22.89 -21.11 13.53
N LEU A 12 22.99 -21.88 12.45
CA LEU A 12 24.02 -21.71 11.42
C LEU A 12 23.52 -20.75 10.34
N PHE A 13 24.33 -19.77 9.94
CA PHE A 13 24.06 -18.93 8.76
C PHE A 13 25.21 -18.99 7.76
N VAL A 14 24.83 -18.97 6.48
CA VAL A 14 25.72 -19.00 5.31
C VAL A 14 25.46 -17.71 4.53
N SER A 15 26.45 -16.83 4.42
CA SER A 15 26.49 -15.86 3.33
C SER A 15 27.04 -16.57 2.08
N ALA A 16 26.72 -16.07 0.89
CA ALA A 16 27.26 -16.59 -0.37
C ALA A 16 28.80 -16.51 -0.46
N THR A 17 29.47 -15.79 0.44
CA THR A 17 30.92 -15.65 0.46
C THR A 17 31.60 -15.91 1.80
N ASP A 18 30.89 -15.92 2.94
CA ASP A 18 31.48 -16.26 4.25
C ASP A 18 30.47 -16.90 5.22
N LEU A 19 30.91 -17.95 5.92
CA LEU A 19 30.17 -18.66 6.96
C LEU A 19 30.40 -17.97 8.31
N THR A 20 29.51 -17.06 8.70
CA THR A 20 29.52 -16.49 10.07
C THR A 20 28.42 -17.16 10.91
N LEU A 21 28.85 -17.91 11.92
CA LEU A 21 27.97 -18.59 12.89
C LEU A 21 27.41 -17.57 13.90
N LEU A 22 26.09 -17.40 13.94
CA LEU A 22 25.41 -16.62 14.97
C LEU A 22 24.96 -17.56 16.10
N ALA A 23 25.59 -17.43 17.28
CA ALA A 23 25.15 -18.13 18.49
C ALA A 23 25.01 -17.14 19.64
N GLY A 24 24.00 -17.35 20.48
CA GLY A 24 23.80 -16.65 21.75
C GLY A 24 22.67 -15.59 21.77
N PRO A 25 22.41 -15.01 22.95
CA PRO A 25 21.23 -14.16 23.23
C PRO A 25 21.15 -12.87 22.39
N HIS A 26 22.26 -12.45 21.77
CA HIS A 26 22.29 -11.29 20.88
C HIS A 26 21.67 -11.56 19.50
N ALA A 27 21.77 -12.81 19.01
CA ALA A 27 21.10 -13.22 17.77
C ALA A 27 19.58 -13.20 17.94
N GLU A 28 19.09 -13.58 19.12
CA GLU A 28 17.65 -13.61 19.41
C GLU A 28 17.03 -12.20 19.38
N LYS A 29 17.66 -11.20 19.98
CA LYS A 29 17.22 -9.78 19.92
C LYS A 29 17.28 -9.21 18.50
N PHE A 30 18.29 -9.56 17.70
CA PHE A 30 18.34 -9.20 16.27
C PHE A 30 17.15 -9.80 15.52
N TRP A 31 16.86 -11.09 15.74
CA TRP A 31 15.72 -11.76 15.13
C TRP A 31 14.37 -11.27 15.65
N GLU A 32 14.24 -10.84 16.90
CA GLU A 32 13.05 -10.13 17.37
C GLU A 32 12.81 -8.83 16.61
N ARG A 33 13.88 -8.05 16.36
CA ARG A 33 13.78 -6.82 15.55
C ARG A 33 13.46 -7.12 14.08
N VAL A 34 14.10 -8.12 13.48
CA VAL A 34 13.77 -8.59 12.13
C VAL A 34 12.34 -9.09 12.07
N ARG A 35 11.86 -9.88 13.05
CA ARG A 35 10.45 -10.33 13.12
C ARG A 35 9.48 -9.17 13.34
N ALA A 36 9.88 -8.14 14.06
CA ALA A 36 9.07 -6.94 14.30
C ALA A 36 9.00 -5.99 13.10
N ARG A 37 9.98 -6.05 12.17
CA ARG A 37 10.13 -5.10 11.05
C ARG A 37 9.98 -5.73 9.66
N ALA A 38 10.36 -6.98 9.52
CA ALA A 38 10.25 -7.79 8.30
C ALA A 38 9.16 -8.86 8.51
N ILE A 39 8.32 -9.02 7.48
CA ILE A 39 7.08 -9.81 7.47
C ILE A 39 7.31 -11.19 8.13
N PRO A 40 6.68 -11.47 9.30
CA PRO A 40 6.87 -12.70 10.07
C PRO A 40 6.70 -13.99 9.24
N HIS A 41 5.93 -13.94 8.16
CA HIS A 41 5.60 -15.08 7.30
C HIS A 41 6.75 -15.54 6.38
N TYR A 42 7.73 -14.68 6.06
CA TYR A 42 8.94 -15.14 5.35
C TYR A 42 9.87 -15.97 6.26
N PHE A 43 9.67 -15.91 7.57
CA PHE A 43 10.53 -16.56 8.57
C PHE A 43 9.83 -17.70 9.32
N ALA A 44 8.50 -17.73 9.34
CA ALA A 44 7.72 -18.74 10.07
C ALA A 44 7.94 -20.18 9.56
N GLY A 45 8.40 -20.36 8.31
CA GLY A 45 8.75 -21.68 7.77
C GLY A 45 10.12 -22.23 8.22
N ALA A 46 10.98 -21.40 8.82
CA ALA A 46 12.36 -21.79 9.13
C ALA A 46 12.55 -22.35 10.57
N VAL A 47 11.59 -22.13 11.47
CA VAL A 47 11.79 -22.39 12.92
C VAL A 47 10.95 -23.59 13.42
N SER A 48 9.90 -23.99 12.71
CA SER A 48 9.00 -25.07 13.17
C SER A 48 9.53 -26.50 13.00
N ASN A 49 10.72 -26.71 12.42
CA ASN A 49 11.31 -28.04 12.17
C ASN A 49 12.49 -28.40 13.09
N LEU A 50 12.70 -27.66 14.19
CA LEU A 50 13.81 -27.94 15.12
C LEU A 50 13.47 -28.96 16.22
N ASP A 51 12.20 -29.39 16.31
CA ASP A 51 11.75 -30.45 17.21
C ASP A 51 11.55 -31.77 16.45
N GLY A 52 12.62 -32.35 15.91
CA GLY A 52 12.52 -33.64 15.23
C GLY A 52 13.84 -34.16 14.68
N GLN A 53 14.14 -35.42 14.97
CA GLN A 53 15.44 -36.06 14.77
C GLN A 53 15.98 -36.02 13.33
N ASN A 54 17.28 -35.68 13.22
CA ASN A 54 18.31 -36.13 12.25
C ASN A 54 18.06 -36.22 10.73
N GLU A 55 16.87 -35.91 10.21
CA GLU A 55 16.63 -35.82 8.76
C GLU A 55 16.41 -34.36 8.28
N ALA A 56 16.46 -33.39 9.20
CA ALA A 56 16.29 -31.96 8.94
C ALA A 56 17.49 -31.27 8.24
N ARG A 57 18.51 -32.00 7.78
CA ARG A 57 19.66 -31.41 7.08
C ARG A 57 19.38 -31.05 5.63
N ASP A 58 18.39 -31.68 4.99
CA ASP A 58 18.17 -31.55 3.55
C ASP A 58 16.82 -30.90 3.15
N LEU A 59 15.99 -30.43 4.10
CA LEU A 59 14.58 -30.11 3.79
C LEU A 59 14.01 -28.78 4.33
N ALA A 60 14.83 -27.83 4.78
CA ALA A 60 14.33 -26.60 5.40
C ALA A 60 14.79 -25.29 4.74
N TRP A 61 14.94 -25.22 3.41
CA TRP A 61 15.29 -23.96 2.74
C TRP A 61 14.47 -23.79 1.46
N THR A 62 13.25 -23.29 1.60
CA THR A 62 12.41 -22.81 0.49
C THR A 62 11.84 -21.41 0.72
N ALA A 63 12.51 -20.59 1.54
CA ALA A 63 12.50 -19.14 1.33
C ALA A 63 13.60 -18.88 0.29
N SER A 64 13.22 -18.65 -0.97
CA SER A 64 14.13 -18.55 -2.13
C SER A 64 15.52 -18.00 -1.75
N ASP A 65 16.58 -18.78 -1.99
CA ASP A 65 17.97 -18.57 -1.55
C ASP A 65 18.48 -17.11 -1.59
N ASN A 66 17.91 -16.28 -2.47
CA ASN A 66 18.22 -14.87 -2.62
C ASN A 66 17.88 -13.97 -1.42
N HIS A 67 16.85 -14.27 -0.62
CA HIS A 67 16.38 -13.34 0.44
C HIS A 67 17.16 -13.47 1.74
N VAL A 68 17.56 -14.69 2.12
CA VAL A 68 18.35 -14.93 3.33
C VAL A 68 19.79 -14.43 3.15
N VAL A 69 20.36 -14.60 1.96
CA VAL A 69 21.66 -14.03 1.58
C VAL A 69 21.63 -12.50 1.70
N ALA A 70 20.56 -11.86 1.21
CA ALA A 70 20.45 -10.41 1.26
C ALA A 70 20.33 -9.82 2.68
N LEU A 71 19.77 -10.55 3.64
CA LEU A 71 19.73 -10.15 5.06
C LEU A 71 21.09 -10.27 5.73
N GLY A 72 21.83 -11.35 5.43
CA GLY A 72 23.23 -11.52 5.86
C GLY A 72 24.11 -10.39 5.32
N ASP A 73 23.92 -10.02 4.05
CA ASP A 73 24.65 -8.92 3.42
C ASP A 73 24.29 -7.56 4.02
N VAL A 74 23.01 -7.30 4.32
CA VAL A 74 22.57 -6.06 4.99
C VAL A 74 23.27 -5.92 6.35
N ALA A 75 23.26 -6.96 7.17
CA ALA A 75 23.86 -6.94 8.48
C ALA A 75 25.40 -6.80 8.42
N ALA A 76 26.06 -7.51 7.49
CA ALA A 76 27.49 -7.43 7.27
C ALA A 76 27.93 -6.04 6.75
N ASN A 77 27.17 -5.44 5.83
CA ASN A 77 27.47 -4.12 5.29
C ASN A 77 27.29 -3.01 6.34
N ALA A 78 26.26 -3.10 7.19
CA ALA A 78 26.06 -2.15 8.28
C ALA A 78 27.20 -2.19 9.32
N CYS A 79 27.69 -3.38 9.67
CA CYS A 79 28.86 -3.55 10.55
C CYS A 79 30.13 -2.98 9.91
N LYS A 80 30.36 -3.27 8.62
CA LYS A 80 31.51 -2.77 7.86
C LYS A 80 31.52 -1.24 7.74
N ALA A 81 30.37 -0.61 7.53
CA ALA A 81 30.24 0.85 7.45
C ALA A 81 30.58 1.58 8.76
N GLN A 82 30.66 0.87 9.88
CA GLN A 82 31.00 1.40 11.20
C GLN A 82 32.38 0.93 11.69
N GLY A 83 33.16 0.25 10.83
CA GLY A 83 34.47 -0.28 11.18
C GLY A 83 34.41 -1.44 12.18
N ILE A 84 33.25 -2.08 12.34
CA ILE A 84 33.06 -3.24 13.21
C ILE A 84 33.58 -4.46 12.44
N ALA A 85 34.51 -5.20 13.04
CA ALA A 85 35.06 -6.41 12.45
C ALA A 85 33.94 -7.44 12.18
N HIS A 86 34.05 -8.15 11.06
CA HIS A 86 33.05 -9.09 10.51
C HIS A 86 32.58 -10.21 11.47
N GLU A 87 33.25 -10.40 12.61
CA GLU A 87 33.04 -11.52 13.53
C GLU A 87 32.28 -11.13 14.82
N VAL A 88 31.97 -9.85 15.05
CA VAL A 88 31.31 -9.41 16.28
C VAL A 88 30.09 -8.56 15.94
N PHE A 89 28.91 -9.18 16.00
CA PHE A 89 27.68 -8.41 16.08
C PHE A 89 27.69 -7.64 17.40
N PRO A 90 27.40 -6.33 17.35
CA PRO A 90 27.59 -5.51 18.52
C PRO A 90 26.50 -5.82 19.55
N ASP A 91 26.87 -5.84 20.82
CA ASP A 91 25.95 -6.16 21.91
C ASP A 91 24.89 -5.05 22.06
N PRO A 92 23.59 -5.32 21.89
CA PRO A 92 22.52 -4.32 21.89
C PRO A 92 22.45 -3.43 23.14
N GLU A 93 23.07 -3.82 24.26
CA GLU A 93 23.14 -2.99 25.47
C GLU A 93 24.32 -2.01 25.46
N THR A 94 25.33 -2.27 24.63
CA THR A 94 26.58 -1.49 24.55
C THR A 94 26.87 -0.92 23.15
N THR A 95 26.07 -1.30 22.15
CA THR A 95 26.17 -0.83 20.77
C THR A 95 25.67 0.59 20.64
N ASP A 96 26.45 1.43 19.98
CA ASP A 96 26.02 2.78 19.60
C ASP A 96 24.70 2.75 18.81
N SER A 97 23.77 3.63 19.18
CA SER A 97 22.47 3.83 18.53
C SER A 97 22.56 3.97 17.00
N GLY A 98 23.70 4.43 16.47
CA GLY A 98 23.98 4.54 15.05
C GLY A 98 24.03 3.22 14.28
N VAL A 99 24.55 2.14 14.86
CA VAL A 99 24.64 0.83 14.16
C VAL A 99 23.25 0.24 13.97
N TRP A 100 22.41 0.31 15.01
CA TRP A 100 21.02 -0.14 14.93
C TRP A 100 20.20 0.69 13.97
N ALA A 101 20.43 2.01 13.89
CA ALA A 101 19.78 2.86 12.88
C ALA A 101 20.18 2.49 11.44
N LEU A 102 21.43 2.06 11.21
CA LEU A 102 21.90 1.58 9.90
C LEU A 102 21.26 0.24 9.53
N ILE A 103 21.26 -0.72 10.47
CA ILE A 103 20.61 -2.03 10.29
C ILE A 103 19.11 -1.83 10.02
N ASP A 104 18.43 -0.99 10.80
CA ASP A 104 17.02 -0.68 10.63
C ASP A 104 16.74 -0.07 9.24
N ARG A 105 17.56 0.89 8.81
CA ARG A 105 17.43 1.52 7.48
C ARG A 105 17.60 0.51 6.34
N ASP A 106 18.57 -0.38 6.47
CA ASP A 106 18.90 -1.35 5.44
C ASP A 106 17.88 -2.50 5.41
N LEU A 107 17.32 -2.89 6.57
CA LEU A 107 16.16 -3.78 6.68
C LEU A 107 14.90 -3.16 6.07
N ASP A 108 14.62 -1.88 6.32
CA ASP A 108 13.53 -1.15 5.68
C ASP A 108 13.71 -1.10 4.15
N SER A 109 14.96 -0.95 3.69
CA SER A 109 15.30 -1.02 2.26
C SER A 109 15.17 -2.42 1.66
N LEU A 110 15.39 -3.49 2.43
CA LEU A 110 15.20 -4.84 1.94
C LEU A 110 13.71 -5.19 1.89
N ALA A 111 12.99 -4.87 2.97
CA ALA A 111 11.56 -5.05 3.07
C ALA A 111 10.83 -4.32 1.95
N SER A 112 11.28 -3.11 1.54
CA SER A 112 10.70 -2.39 0.39
C SER A 112 10.81 -3.15 -0.94
N ARG A 113 11.83 -4.01 -1.11
CA ARG A 113 12.17 -4.73 -2.36
C ARG A 113 11.56 -6.11 -2.51
N LEU A 114 10.93 -6.66 -1.48
CA LEU A 114 10.25 -7.95 -1.59
C LEU A 114 9.11 -7.86 -2.64
N PRO A 115 8.57 -8.99 -3.13
CA PRO A 115 7.31 -8.99 -3.87
C PRO A 115 6.17 -8.44 -2.99
N LEU A 116 5.18 -7.81 -3.61
CA LEU A 116 3.95 -7.43 -2.92
C LEU A 116 2.96 -8.59 -3.07
N ASP A 117 2.84 -9.40 -2.03
CA ASP A 117 1.93 -10.55 -1.92
C ASP A 117 0.84 -10.30 -0.86
N GLY A 118 -0.10 -11.23 -0.71
CA GLY A 118 -1.20 -11.14 0.27
C GLY A 118 -0.71 -10.89 1.70
N PRO A 119 0.15 -11.76 2.27
CA PRO A 119 0.66 -11.58 3.63
C PRO A 119 1.39 -10.26 3.86
N ARG A 120 2.18 -9.79 2.89
CA ARG A 120 2.84 -8.48 2.99
C ARG A 120 1.84 -7.34 2.95
N TYR A 121 0.84 -7.42 2.09
CA TYR A 121 -0.25 -6.44 2.04
C TYR A 121 -0.99 -6.36 3.38
N GLU A 122 -1.30 -7.51 3.99
CA GLU A 122 -1.98 -7.56 5.30
C GLU A 122 -1.12 -6.92 6.39
N ALA A 123 0.18 -7.19 6.41
CA ALA A 123 1.11 -6.55 7.35
C ALA A 123 1.13 -5.02 7.17
N ILE A 124 1.12 -4.52 5.92
CA ILE A 124 1.04 -3.08 5.63
C ILE A 124 -0.31 -2.50 6.10
N ARG A 125 -1.42 -3.18 5.82
CA ARG A 125 -2.76 -2.77 6.27
C ARG A 125 -2.82 -2.68 7.79
N ASP A 126 -2.35 -3.69 8.49
CA ASP A 126 -2.39 -3.76 9.95
C ASP A 126 -1.51 -2.67 10.58
N GLN A 127 -0.35 -2.38 9.97
CA GLN A 127 0.48 -1.24 10.35
C GLN A 127 -0.27 0.09 10.18
N LEU A 128 -0.99 0.29 9.07
CA LEU A 128 -1.80 1.50 8.86
C LEU A 128 -2.93 1.62 9.89
N VAL A 129 -3.58 0.52 10.23
CA VAL A 129 -4.59 0.46 11.30
C VAL A 129 -3.99 0.91 12.62
N HIS A 130 -2.81 0.41 12.98
CA HIS A 130 -2.09 0.81 14.19
C HIS A 130 -1.70 2.30 14.19
N LEU A 131 -1.37 2.85 13.02
CA LEU A 131 -1.09 4.29 12.83
C LEU A 131 -2.35 5.18 12.83
N GLY A 132 -3.54 4.62 13.07
CA GLY A 132 -4.78 5.38 13.20
C GLY A 132 -5.59 5.54 11.91
N TYR A 133 -5.23 4.83 10.83
CA TYR A 133 -5.93 4.90 9.54
C TYR A 133 -7.08 3.90 9.40
N LYS A 134 -7.45 3.18 10.47
CA LYS A 134 -8.56 2.21 10.44
C LYS A 134 -9.85 2.79 9.85
N ARG A 135 -10.20 4.03 10.20
CA ARG A 135 -11.42 4.68 9.70
C ARG A 135 -11.44 4.85 8.19
N GLU A 136 -10.29 5.12 7.57
CA GLU A 136 -10.22 5.25 6.10
C GLU A 136 -10.38 3.88 5.44
N TRP A 137 -9.73 2.85 6.00
CA TRP A 137 -9.88 1.48 5.52
C TRP A 137 -11.31 0.96 5.68
N ASP A 138 -11.93 1.13 6.86
CA ASP A 138 -13.33 0.79 7.11
C ASP A 138 -14.25 1.49 6.10
N TRP A 139 -14.00 2.78 5.83
CA TRP A 139 -14.73 3.52 4.81
C TRP A 139 -14.59 2.88 3.43
N ALA A 140 -13.35 2.63 2.97
CA ALA A 140 -13.09 2.03 1.66
C ALA A 140 -13.73 0.64 1.51
N TYR A 141 -13.78 -0.13 2.60
CA TYR A 141 -14.45 -1.42 2.64
C TYR A 141 -15.99 -1.29 2.61
N SER A 142 -16.54 -0.24 3.23
CA SER A 142 -17.98 0.00 3.29
C SER A 142 -18.57 0.73 2.08
N VAL A 143 -17.75 1.26 1.17
CA VAL A 143 -18.26 2.03 0.02
C VAL A 143 -19.26 1.18 -0.76
N SER A 144 -20.42 1.76 -1.02
CA SER A 144 -21.50 1.23 -1.81
C SER A 144 -21.99 2.30 -2.80
N PRO A 145 -22.75 1.91 -3.83
CA PRO A 145 -23.45 2.88 -4.66
C PRO A 145 -24.25 3.90 -3.82
N PRO A 146 -24.28 5.19 -4.22
CA PRO A 146 -25.09 6.21 -3.54
C PRO A 146 -26.57 5.83 -3.50
N GLY A 147 -27.26 6.15 -2.40
CA GLY A 147 -28.68 5.85 -2.23
C GLY A 147 -29.62 6.92 -2.81
N SER A 148 -29.07 8.10 -3.13
CA SER A 148 -29.83 9.25 -3.61
C SER A 148 -29.02 10.10 -4.61
N ALA A 149 -29.71 11.00 -5.32
CA ALA A 149 -29.07 11.96 -6.21
C ALA A 149 -28.20 12.97 -5.45
N GLU A 150 -28.62 13.36 -4.24
CA GLU A 150 -27.84 14.15 -3.30
C GLU A 150 -26.54 13.43 -2.91
N ASP A 151 -26.60 12.15 -2.51
CA ASP A 151 -25.39 11.37 -2.17
C ASP A 151 -24.43 11.30 -3.35
N PHE A 152 -24.95 11.04 -4.56
CA PHE A 152 -24.17 11.03 -5.79
C PHE A 152 -23.45 12.37 -6.02
N ALA A 153 -24.18 13.48 -5.89
CA ALA A 153 -23.63 14.81 -6.07
C ALA A 153 -22.58 15.14 -4.99
N CYS A 154 -22.81 14.76 -3.73
CA CYS A 154 -21.86 14.92 -2.64
C CYS A 154 -20.54 14.20 -2.93
N GLN A 155 -20.57 12.97 -3.48
CA GLN A 155 -19.35 12.28 -3.90
C GLN A 155 -18.58 13.07 -4.96
N ALA A 156 -19.26 13.63 -5.97
CA ALA A 156 -18.59 14.43 -7.00
C ALA A 156 -18.01 15.74 -6.44
N ILE A 157 -18.73 16.40 -5.54
CA ILE A 157 -18.31 17.64 -4.86
C ILE A 157 -17.04 17.36 -4.04
N TRP A 158 -17.01 16.28 -3.26
CA TRP A 158 -15.83 15.85 -2.52
C TRP A 158 -14.58 15.75 -3.40
N ILE A 159 -14.70 15.12 -4.57
CA ILE A 159 -13.60 14.98 -5.54
C ILE A 159 -13.11 16.35 -6.02
N ILE A 160 -14.03 17.27 -6.35
CA ILE A 160 -13.70 18.63 -6.81
C ILE A 160 -13.01 19.44 -5.70
N CYS A 161 -13.47 19.30 -4.46
CA CYS A 161 -12.88 19.95 -3.28
C CYS A 161 -11.49 19.38 -2.99
N CYS A 162 -11.28 18.08 -3.16
CA CYS A 162 -9.98 17.43 -2.96
C CYS A 162 -8.93 17.81 -4.02
N SER A 163 -9.34 18.15 -5.25
CA SER A 163 -8.36 18.38 -6.31
C SER A 163 -7.48 19.60 -6.01
N GLY A 164 -6.18 19.40 -5.79
CA GLY A 164 -5.25 20.50 -5.48
C GLY A 164 -5.30 21.01 -4.03
N PHE A 165 -5.97 20.28 -3.11
CA PHE A 165 -5.97 20.58 -1.68
C PHE A 165 -5.61 19.35 -0.86
N ARG A 166 -5.14 19.56 0.38
CA ARG A 166 -5.07 18.49 1.39
C ARG A 166 -6.49 18.14 1.84
N ALA A 167 -6.74 16.87 2.18
CA ALA A 167 -8.06 16.39 2.57
C ALA A 167 -8.71 17.20 3.70
N GLN A 168 -7.93 17.65 4.69
CA GLN A 168 -8.45 18.49 5.79
C GLN A 168 -8.97 19.84 5.31
N ALA A 169 -8.25 20.48 4.38
CA ALA A 169 -8.70 21.74 3.79
C ALA A 169 -9.91 21.54 2.88
N ALA A 170 -9.94 20.41 2.15
CA ALA A 170 -11.07 20.04 1.29
C ALA A 170 -12.38 19.87 2.10
N ARG A 171 -12.34 19.27 3.29
CA ARG A 171 -13.52 19.11 4.16
C ARG A 171 -14.14 20.46 4.54
N VAL A 172 -13.32 21.42 4.96
CA VAL A 172 -13.81 22.77 5.31
C VAL A 172 -14.44 23.47 4.10
N ILE A 173 -13.92 23.24 2.90
CA ILE A 173 -14.50 23.80 1.67
C ILE A 173 -15.82 23.09 1.32
N GLU A 174 -15.84 21.76 1.39
CA GLU A 174 -17.03 20.95 1.13
C GLU A 174 -18.19 21.34 2.06
N GLU A 175 -17.95 21.43 3.38
CA GLU A 175 -18.98 21.84 4.35
C GLU A 175 -19.63 23.18 3.98
N LYS A 176 -18.81 24.17 3.59
CA LYS A 176 -19.30 25.48 3.14
C LYS A 176 -20.10 25.39 1.84
N VAL A 177 -19.62 24.60 0.89
CA VAL A 177 -20.29 24.38 -0.40
C VAL A 177 -21.65 23.71 -0.18
N LEU A 178 -21.71 22.63 0.59
CA LEU A 178 -22.95 21.91 0.86
C LEU A 178 -23.96 22.79 1.62
N ALA A 179 -23.49 23.60 2.57
CA ALA A 179 -24.34 24.58 3.25
C ALA A 179 -24.93 25.61 2.28
N ALA A 180 -24.11 26.18 1.38
CA ALA A 180 -24.60 27.12 0.37
C ALA A 180 -25.62 26.48 -0.57
N LEU A 181 -25.36 25.25 -1.05
CA LEU A 181 -26.26 24.53 -1.94
C LEU A 181 -27.60 24.17 -1.25
N ALA A 182 -27.56 23.81 0.03
CA ALA A 182 -28.76 23.56 0.84
C ALA A 182 -29.62 24.82 1.01
N ASP A 183 -28.99 26.01 1.09
CA ASP A 183 -29.67 27.30 1.10
C ASP A 183 -30.19 27.73 -0.29
N GLY A 184 -29.99 26.92 -1.33
CA GLY A 184 -30.31 27.29 -2.73
C GLY A 184 -29.36 28.32 -3.34
N ARG A 185 -28.18 28.53 -2.73
CA ARG A 185 -27.15 29.46 -3.19
C ARG A 185 -26.10 28.78 -4.06
N SER A 186 -25.34 29.58 -4.80
CA SER A 186 -24.29 29.06 -5.69
C SER A 186 -23.04 28.66 -4.91
N ALA A 187 -22.45 27.53 -5.26
CA ALA A 187 -21.14 27.12 -4.75
C ALA A 187 -20.03 28.12 -5.11
N THR A 188 -20.21 28.93 -6.16
CA THR A 188 -19.24 29.98 -6.53
C THR A 188 -19.13 31.10 -5.48
N GLU A 189 -20.14 31.30 -4.64
CA GLU A 189 -20.12 32.29 -3.56
C GLU A 189 -19.10 31.94 -2.47
N VAL A 190 -18.94 30.65 -2.17
CA VAL A 190 -18.09 30.14 -1.08
C VAL A 190 -16.83 29.44 -1.58
N PHE A 191 -16.82 29.03 -2.85
CA PHE A 191 -15.66 28.46 -3.53
C PHE A 191 -15.39 29.18 -4.86
N PRO A 192 -14.99 30.47 -4.82
CA PRO A 192 -14.82 31.32 -5.99
C PRO A 192 -13.62 30.94 -6.89
N ARG A 193 -12.90 29.86 -6.57
CA ARG A 193 -11.68 29.46 -7.28
C ARG A 193 -12.00 28.62 -8.50
N SER A 194 -11.49 29.07 -9.67
CA SER A 194 -11.41 28.29 -10.91
C SER A 194 -12.77 27.72 -11.38
N GLY A 195 -12.83 26.99 -12.49
CA GLY A 195 -14.08 26.41 -13.00
C GLY A 195 -14.81 25.42 -12.06
N LYS A 196 -14.32 25.22 -10.83
CA LYS A 196 -14.83 24.26 -9.84
C LYS A 196 -16.19 24.62 -9.27
N GLY A 197 -16.39 25.85 -8.81
CA GLY A 197 -17.69 26.28 -8.28
C GLY A 197 -18.81 26.11 -9.32
N ARG A 198 -18.54 26.52 -10.57
CA ARG A 198 -19.47 26.32 -11.70
C ARG A 198 -19.69 24.84 -12.03
N ALA A 199 -18.66 24.01 -11.92
CA ALA A 199 -18.78 22.57 -12.10
C ALA A 199 -19.69 21.96 -11.02
N ILE A 200 -19.50 22.36 -9.76
CA ILE A 200 -20.34 21.96 -8.63
C ILE A 200 -21.80 22.37 -8.85
N ASP A 201 -22.07 23.64 -9.18
CA ASP A 201 -23.44 24.12 -9.46
C ASP A 201 -24.11 23.31 -10.57
N LYS A 202 -23.36 23.02 -11.65
CA LYS A 202 -23.88 22.23 -12.76
C LYS A 202 -24.13 20.77 -12.36
N ILE A 203 -23.29 20.17 -11.53
CA ILE A 203 -23.52 18.83 -10.99
C ILE A 203 -24.76 18.83 -10.10
N TRP A 204 -24.83 19.75 -9.15
CA TRP A 204 -25.94 19.86 -8.21
C TRP A 204 -27.28 20.07 -8.92
N GLY A 205 -27.34 20.97 -9.90
CA GLY A 205 -28.55 21.23 -10.69
C GLY A 205 -28.95 20.11 -11.65
N ASN A 206 -28.07 19.14 -11.94
CA ASN A 206 -28.34 18.01 -12.84
C ASN A 206 -28.23 16.65 -12.12
N ARG A 207 -28.19 16.64 -10.78
CA ARG A 207 -27.88 15.46 -9.98
C ARG A 207 -28.86 14.31 -10.22
N ASP A 208 -30.15 14.60 -10.36
CA ASP A 208 -31.18 13.59 -10.62
C ASP A 208 -30.93 12.85 -11.94
N ARG A 209 -30.56 13.58 -12.99
CA ARG A 209 -30.20 12.99 -14.29
C ARG A 209 -28.97 12.10 -14.18
N TYR A 210 -27.88 12.60 -13.58
CA TYR A 210 -26.66 11.83 -13.44
C TYR A 210 -26.85 10.59 -12.58
N PHE A 211 -27.62 10.72 -11.50
CA PHE A 211 -27.93 9.61 -10.61
C PHE A 211 -28.80 8.55 -11.28
N ALA A 212 -29.81 8.96 -12.06
CA ALA A 212 -30.62 8.03 -12.84
C ALA A 212 -29.77 7.25 -13.86
N GLU A 213 -28.94 7.96 -14.64
CA GLU A 213 -28.02 7.32 -15.60
C GLU A 213 -27.05 6.35 -14.91
N PHE A 214 -26.49 6.73 -13.75
CA PHE A 214 -25.64 5.86 -12.96
C PHE A 214 -26.39 4.64 -12.40
N SER A 215 -27.61 4.85 -11.89
CA SER A 215 -28.43 3.78 -11.33
C SER A 215 -28.77 2.73 -12.39
N ASP A 216 -29.02 3.15 -13.63
CA ASP A 216 -29.22 2.24 -14.77
C ASP A 216 -27.98 1.38 -15.05
N LEU A 217 -26.77 1.95 -14.93
CA LEU A 217 -25.51 1.20 -15.06
C LEU A 217 -25.37 0.15 -13.96
N VAL A 218 -25.71 0.51 -12.72
CA VAL A 218 -25.66 -0.43 -11.58
C VAL A 218 -26.69 -1.53 -11.74
N ALA A 219 -27.93 -1.19 -12.13
CA ALA A 219 -29.03 -2.15 -12.30
C ALA A 219 -28.73 -3.22 -13.37
N ARG A 220 -28.00 -2.85 -14.43
CA ARG A 220 -27.56 -3.78 -15.47
C ARG A 220 -26.22 -4.46 -15.19
N ASN A 221 -25.66 -4.29 -14.00
CA ASN A 221 -24.36 -4.82 -13.58
C ASN A 221 -23.22 -4.44 -14.55
N ALA A 222 -23.18 -3.16 -14.95
CA ALA A 222 -22.15 -2.64 -15.85
C ALA A 222 -20.75 -2.86 -15.28
N SER A 223 -19.78 -3.10 -16.17
CA SER A 223 -18.39 -3.26 -15.77
C SER A 223 -17.80 -1.94 -15.23
N ALA A 224 -16.70 -2.04 -14.48
CA ALA A 224 -15.98 -0.86 -14.01
C ALA A 224 -15.57 0.07 -15.17
N GLU A 225 -15.12 -0.51 -16.29
CA GLU A 225 -14.72 0.23 -17.49
C GLU A 225 -15.89 0.97 -18.12
N GLU A 226 -17.07 0.36 -18.16
CA GLU A 226 -18.28 1.01 -18.67
C GLU A 226 -18.67 2.22 -17.80
N VAL A 227 -18.59 2.09 -16.47
CA VAL A 227 -18.89 3.21 -15.56
C VAL A 227 -17.84 4.30 -15.67
N ILE A 228 -16.54 3.96 -15.71
CA ILE A 228 -15.45 4.92 -15.88
C ILE A 228 -15.60 5.69 -17.21
N LYS A 229 -15.94 4.96 -18.29
CA LYS A 229 -16.21 5.55 -19.60
C LYS A 229 -17.42 6.47 -19.53
N TRP A 230 -18.51 6.06 -18.89
CA TRP A 230 -19.68 6.91 -18.69
C TRP A 230 -19.33 8.18 -17.92
N VAL A 231 -18.57 8.11 -16.82
CA VAL A 231 -18.12 9.29 -16.06
C VAL A 231 -17.36 10.27 -16.99
N ALA A 232 -16.52 9.76 -17.88
CA ALA A 232 -15.81 10.56 -18.86
C ALA A 232 -16.73 11.18 -19.93
N THR A 233 -17.69 10.41 -20.45
CA THR A 233 -18.52 10.81 -21.61
C THR A 233 -19.80 11.55 -21.25
N ALA A 234 -20.36 11.33 -20.05
CA ALA A 234 -21.58 11.99 -19.56
C ALA A 234 -21.40 13.50 -19.33
N LYS A 235 -20.18 14.00 -19.59
CA LYS A 235 -19.77 15.39 -19.43
C LYS A 235 -20.01 15.88 -18.01
N ILE A 236 -19.82 15.00 -17.01
CA ILE A 236 -19.86 15.37 -15.60
C ILE A 236 -18.72 16.38 -15.39
N PRO A 237 -19.03 17.67 -15.17
CA PRO A 237 -18.03 18.73 -15.21
C PRO A 237 -16.91 18.47 -14.23
N TYR A 238 -15.67 18.71 -14.66
CA TYR A 238 -14.46 18.58 -13.85
C TYR A 238 -14.06 17.13 -13.50
N VAL A 239 -14.97 16.32 -12.95
CA VAL A 239 -14.67 14.94 -12.51
C VAL A 239 -14.53 13.94 -13.67
N GLY A 240 -15.11 14.21 -14.85
CA GLY A 240 -14.98 13.35 -16.02
C GLY A 240 -13.57 13.28 -16.63
N GLY A 241 -12.66 14.17 -16.24
CA GLY A 241 -11.34 14.31 -16.86
C GLY A 241 -10.21 13.57 -16.12
N GLY A 242 -9.29 12.98 -16.89
CA GLY A 242 -8.01 12.45 -16.41
C GLY A 242 -8.17 11.44 -15.28
N ILE A 243 -7.39 11.60 -14.20
CA ILE A 243 -7.42 10.67 -13.06
C ILE A 243 -8.69 10.78 -12.20
N LEU A 244 -9.42 11.90 -12.28
CA LEU A 244 -10.56 12.16 -11.38
C LEU A 244 -11.74 11.24 -11.64
N ARG A 245 -11.92 10.74 -12.87
CA ARG A 245 -12.99 9.81 -13.21
C ARG A 245 -12.88 8.47 -12.48
N TYR A 246 -11.65 7.98 -12.28
CA TYR A 246 -11.39 6.74 -11.53
C TYR A 246 -11.62 6.95 -10.03
N HIS A 247 -11.20 8.10 -9.50
CA HIS A 247 -11.45 8.44 -8.10
C HIS A 247 -12.96 8.56 -7.84
N PHE A 248 -13.69 9.20 -8.77
CA PHE A 248 -15.13 9.30 -8.66
C PHE A 248 -15.82 7.94 -8.76
N ALA A 249 -15.48 7.11 -9.76
CA ALA A 249 -16.02 5.76 -9.89
C ALA A 249 -15.80 4.92 -8.62
N LYS A 250 -14.59 4.96 -8.03
CA LYS A 250 -14.30 4.28 -6.76
C LYS A 250 -15.21 4.76 -5.63
N ASN A 251 -15.40 6.08 -5.50
CA ASN A 251 -16.30 6.67 -4.49
C ASN A 251 -17.77 6.34 -4.70
N LEU A 252 -18.17 5.96 -5.92
CA LEU A 252 -19.50 5.44 -6.24
C LEU A 252 -19.65 3.94 -5.95
N GLY A 253 -18.66 3.31 -5.29
CA GLY A 253 -18.70 1.88 -4.94
C GLY A 253 -18.34 0.94 -6.08
N ILE A 254 -17.81 1.45 -7.19
CA ILE A 254 -17.31 0.62 -8.28
C ILE A 254 -16.01 -0.06 -7.84
N SER A 255 -15.94 -1.37 -8.05
CA SER A 255 -14.74 -2.16 -7.76
C SER A 255 -13.64 -1.89 -8.80
N CYS A 256 -12.95 -0.77 -8.65
CA CYS A 256 -11.84 -0.38 -9.52
C CYS A 256 -10.70 0.27 -8.73
N ALA A 257 -9.48 0.10 -9.24
CA ALA A 257 -8.30 0.82 -8.77
C ALA A 257 -8.15 2.16 -9.50
N LYS A 258 -7.52 3.13 -8.84
CA LYS A 258 -7.19 4.44 -9.41
C LYS A 258 -5.74 4.41 -9.91
N PRO A 259 -5.49 4.58 -11.21
CA PRO A 259 -4.14 4.52 -11.77
C PRO A 259 -3.35 5.81 -11.53
N ASP A 260 -3.18 6.20 -10.27
CA ASP A 260 -2.34 7.35 -9.92
C ASP A 260 -0.86 6.95 -9.84
N ARG A 261 -0.01 7.97 -9.78
CA ARG A 261 1.44 7.81 -9.83
C ARG A 261 2.01 6.78 -8.84
N HIS A 262 1.40 6.61 -7.66
CA HIS A 262 1.93 5.67 -6.68
C HIS A 262 1.66 4.25 -7.13
N LEU A 263 0.41 3.96 -7.50
CA LEU A 263 0.03 2.64 -7.98
C LEU A 263 0.64 2.31 -9.33
N ALA A 264 0.76 3.29 -10.25
CA ALA A 264 1.43 3.11 -11.54
C ALA A 264 2.87 2.60 -11.35
N ARG A 265 3.63 3.22 -10.43
CA ARG A 265 4.99 2.76 -10.12
C ARG A 265 5.01 1.37 -9.47
N LEU A 266 4.07 1.07 -8.58
CA LEU A 266 3.95 -0.28 -7.99
C LEU A 266 3.64 -1.34 -9.06
N ALA A 267 2.84 -0.98 -10.06
CA ALA A 267 2.53 -1.82 -11.20
C ALA A 267 3.66 -1.86 -12.25
N GLY A 268 4.75 -1.13 -12.04
CA GLY A 268 5.90 -1.12 -12.95
C GLY A 268 5.67 -0.42 -14.28
N VAL A 269 4.65 0.45 -14.37
CA VAL A 269 4.34 1.24 -15.56
C VAL A 269 4.70 2.72 -15.37
N PRO A 270 4.99 3.48 -16.43
CA PRO A 270 5.39 4.89 -16.32
C PRO A 270 4.33 5.74 -15.59
N GLU A 271 4.75 6.52 -14.60
CA GLU A 271 3.82 7.32 -13.78
C GLU A 271 3.22 8.54 -14.49
N ASP A 272 3.91 9.05 -15.51
CA ASP A 272 3.53 10.24 -16.29
C ASP A 272 2.72 9.86 -17.55
N ASP A 273 2.44 8.57 -17.76
CA ASP A 273 1.60 8.11 -18.86
C ASP A 273 0.12 8.42 -18.63
N ASP A 274 -0.65 8.31 -19.71
CA ASP A 274 -2.11 8.43 -19.65
C ASP A 274 -2.70 7.43 -18.65
N PRO A 275 -3.52 7.88 -17.66
CA PRO A 275 -4.25 7.01 -16.75
C PRO A 275 -5.01 5.86 -17.42
N GLU A 276 -5.49 6.04 -18.66
CA GLU A 276 -6.11 4.96 -19.44
C GLU A 276 -5.14 3.80 -19.72
N LYS A 277 -3.88 4.10 -20.07
CA LYS A 277 -2.87 3.08 -20.34
C LYS A 277 -2.46 2.33 -19.08
N ASN A 278 -2.39 3.05 -17.96
CA ASN A 278 -1.95 2.50 -16.68
C ASN A 278 -3.05 1.71 -15.95
N PHE A 279 -4.33 1.91 -16.32
CA PHE A 279 -5.47 1.34 -15.61
C PHE A 279 -5.39 -0.17 -15.47
N HIS A 280 -5.16 -0.92 -16.56
CA HIS A 280 -5.17 -2.38 -16.49
C HIS A 280 -4.04 -2.96 -15.64
N ALA A 281 -2.83 -2.38 -15.71
CA ALA A 281 -1.70 -2.83 -14.90
C ALA A 281 -1.93 -2.57 -13.40
N VAL A 282 -2.44 -1.37 -13.08
CA VAL A 282 -2.79 -1.00 -11.70
C VAL A 282 -3.95 -1.84 -11.16
N MET A 283 -4.95 -2.08 -12.00
CA MET A 283 -6.09 -2.94 -11.66
C MET A 283 -5.63 -4.37 -11.40
N ALA A 284 -4.73 -4.92 -12.21
CA ALA A 284 -4.22 -6.29 -12.07
C ALA A 284 -3.53 -6.51 -10.73
N ILE A 285 -2.64 -5.60 -10.30
CA ILE A 285 -1.98 -5.73 -8.99
C ILE A 285 -2.98 -5.62 -7.84
N CYS A 286 -3.97 -4.73 -7.94
CA CYS A 286 -4.97 -4.57 -6.89
C CYS A 286 -5.91 -5.77 -6.83
N GLN A 287 -6.29 -6.33 -7.97
CA GLN A 287 -7.13 -7.52 -8.06
C GLN A 287 -6.41 -8.75 -7.49
N GLN A 288 -5.13 -8.94 -7.84
CA GLN A 288 -4.35 -10.05 -7.30
C GLN A 288 -4.31 -10.04 -5.76
N LEU A 289 -4.11 -8.87 -5.15
CA LEU A 289 -4.08 -8.73 -3.69
C LEU A 289 -5.47 -8.85 -3.08
N ALA A 290 -6.49 -8.29 -3.74
CA ALA A 290 -7.89 -8.43 -3.34
C ALA A 290 -8.28 -9.91 -3.27
N ASP A 291 -7.94 -10.70 -4.29
CA ASP A 291 -8.20 -12.13 -4.35
C ASP A 291 -7.42 -12.90 -3.27
N ALA A 292 -6.15 -12.55 -3.06
CA ALA A 292 -5.29 -13.20 -2.07
C ALA A 292 -5.73 -12.94 -0.61
N THR A 293 -6.48 -11.87 -0.36
CA THR A 293 -6.83 -11.41 1.00
C THR A 293 -8.34 -11.34 1.24
N ASN A 294 -9.14 -11.69 0.23
CA ASN A 294 -10.59 -11.54 0.23
C ASN A 294 -11.06 -10.11 0.58
N GLU A 295 -10.31 -9.12 0.09
CA GLU A 295 -10.64 -7.70 0.25
C GLU A 295 -11.23 -7.10 -1.04
N LYS A 296 -11.87 -5.94 -0.90
CA LYS A 296 -12.35 -5.18 -2.07
C LYS A 296 -11.17 -4.47 -2.74
N VAL A 297 -11.15 -4.43 -4.07
CA VAL A 297 -10.14 -3.69 -4.86
C VAL A 297 -9.98 -2.24 -4.39
N GLY A 298 -11.09 -1.56 -4.07
CA GLY A 298 -11.05 -0.18 -3.57
C GLY A 298 -10.36 -0.03 -2.20
N ALA A 299 -10.43 -1.05 -1.34
CA ALA A 299 -9.72 -1.10 -0.06
C ALA A 299 -8.23 -1.37 -0.26
N VAL A 300 -7.88 -2.28 -1.17
CA VAL A 300 -6.50 -2.53 -1.58
C VAL A 300 -5.85 -1.26 -2.13
N ASP A 301 -6.51 -0.59 -3.08
CA ASP A 301 -6.08 0.69 -3.65
C ASP A 301 -5.77 1.73 -2.56
N LEU A 302 -6.68 1.90 -1.60
CA LEU A 302 -6.51 2.84 -0.50
C LEU A 302 -5.30 2.50 0.36
N VAL A 303 -5.15 1.23 0.76
CA VAL A 303 -4.04 0.76 1.61
C VAL A 303 -2.71 0.99 0.92
N LEU A 304 -2.57 0.59 -0.34
CA LEU A 304 -1.34 0.79 -1.11
C LEU A 304 -1.02 2.28 -1.27
N TRP A 305 -2.02 3.07 -1.66
CA TRP A 305 -1.85 4.51 -1.81
C TRP A 305 -1.41 5.17 -0.50
N ARG A 306 -2.06 4.84 0.61
CA ARG A 306 -1.76 5.40 1.94
C ARG A 306 -0.37 5.00 2.39
N ALA A 307 0.01 3.73 2.23
CA ALA A 307 1.34 3.23 2.55
C ALA A 307 2.43 3.96 1.74
N CYS A 308 2.19 4.18 0.45
CA CYS A 308 3.10 4.97 -0.38
C CYS A 308 3.19 6.44 0.04
N ASN A 309 2.06 7.06 0.37
CA ASN A 309 2.02 8.44 0.82
C ASN A 309 2.75 8.66 2.15
N LEU A 310 2.80 7.64 3.02
CA LEU A 310 3.53 7.67 4.29
C LEU A 310 4.99 7.20 4.17
N GLY A 311 5.41 6.72 3.01
CA GLY A 311 6.76 6.18 2.80
C GLY A 311 6.97 4.78 3.38
N ILE A 312 5.93 4.12 3.89
CA ILE A 312 5.95 2.72 4.34
C ILE A 312 6.26 1.81 3.14
N LEU A 313 5.59 2.07 2.02
CA LEU A 313 5.82 1.37 0.76
C LEU A 313 6.47 2.32 -0.25
N LYS A 314 7.75 2.09 -0.56
CA LYS A 314 8.53 2.99 -1.41
C LYS A 314 8.30 2.72 -2.90
N SER A 315 7.27 3.34 -3.48
CA SER A 315 6.90 3.05 -4.88
C SER A 315 7.94 3.42 -5.94
N ARG A 316 8.93 4.27 -5.64
CA ARG A 316 10.05 4.57 -6.56
C ARG A 316 11.17 3.53 -6.52
N GLU A 317 11.30 2.80 -5.43
CA GLU A 317 12.34 1.76 -5.29
C GLU A 317 11.89 0.43 -5.92
N THR A 318 10.59 0.26 -6.17
CA THR A 318 10.01 -0.90 -6.86
C THR A 318 10.17 -0.89 -8.39
N GLU A 319 10.55 0.23 -9.01
CA GLU A 319 10.76 0.34 -10.47
C GLU A 319 11.88 -0.57 -11.01
N ALA A 320 12.76 -1.07 -10.14
CA ALA A 320 13.92 -1.86 -10.55
C ALA A 320 13.59 -3.31 -10.99
N TYR A 321 12.36 -3.82 -10.76
CA TYR A 321 12.10 -5.27 -10.83
C TYR A 321 11.08 -5.75 -11.88
N THR A 322 10.32 -4.87 -12.52
CA THR A 322 9.46 -5.25 -13.67
C THR A 322 10.17 -5.18 -15.03
N ARG A 323 11.44 -4.76 -15.07
CA ARG A 323 12.28 -4.75 -16.29
C ARG A 323 13.25 -5.93 -16.40
N LYS A 324 12.88 -7.11 -15.89
CA LYS A 324 13.61 -8.36 -16.16
C LYS A 324 12.71 -9.36 -16.87
#